data_AF-A0A3A8HT37-F1
#
_entry.id   AF-A0A3A8HT37-F1
#
_cell.length_a   1.000
_cell.length_b   1.000
_cell.length_c   1.000
_cell.angle_alpha   90.00
_cell.angle_beta   90.00
_cell.angle_gamma   90.00
#
_symmetry.space_group_name_H-M   'P 1'
#
loop_
_entity.id
_entity.type
_entity.pdbx_description
1 polymer ?
#
loop_
_entity_poly.entity_id
_entity_poly.type
_entity_poly.pdbx_seq_one_letter_code
_entity_poly.pdbx_strand_id
1 'polypeptide(L)'
;MKGSSWMPAAVTLLLLVAPHGRAEEAELPPPGDCTKDVWRDLSKAVGTACKTQSMNCDETMSCTDLTIRWNRFERCIEARRTLMSRCFRGGDLAHKNALATYERGQAECTKLIRVRCSPNEQCK
;
A
#
# COMPACT_ATOMS: atom_id res chain seq x y z
N MET A 1 36.25 -61.16 20.66
CA MET A 1 34.97 -60.65 20.15
C MET A 1 34.54 -59.45 21.00
N LYS A 2 34.19 -58.32 20.36
CA LYS A 2 33.56 -57.11 20.93
C LYS A 2 34.52 -56.24 21.78
N GLY A 3 34.85 -54.98 21.48
CA GLY A 3 34.39 -54.03 20.45
C GLY A 3 34.27 -52.65 21.10
N SER A 4 34.85 -51.63 20.44
CA SER A 4 34.50 -50.19 20.51
C SER A 4 34.62 -49.49 21.89
N SER A 5 34.79 -48.19 22.02
CA SER A 5 34.59 -47.09 21.08
C SER A 5 35.41 -45.90 21.58
N TRP A 6 36.23 -45.31 20.72
CA TRP A 6 36.55 -43.89 20.83
C TRP A 6 35.29 -43.08 20.50
N MET A 7 35.10 -41.96 21.20
CA MET A 7 34.14 -40.93 20.83
C MET A 7 34.94 -39.64 20.57
N PRO A 8 34.75 -39.00 19.40
CA PRO A 8 35.51 -37.81 19.01
C PRO A 8 34.90 -36.55 19.66
N ALA A 9 35.76 -35.54 19.82
CA ALA A 9 35.35 -34.19 20.18
C ALA A 9 34.34 -33.67 19.15
N ALA A 10 33.16 -33.29 19.63
CA ALA A 10 32.15 -32.62 18.82
C ALA A 10 32.66 -31.22 18.45
N VAL A 11 33.17 -31.09 17.23
CA VAL A 11 33.41 -29.79 16.58
C VAL A 11 32.02 -29.25 16.19
N THR A 12 31.45 -28.41 17.04
CA THR A 12 30.23 -27.69 16.72
C THR A 12 30.56 -26.62 15.69
N LEU A 13 30.45 -26.99 14.42
CA LEU A 13 30.51 -26.06 13.29
C LEU A 13 29.27 -25.16 13.35
N LEU A 14 29.39 -23.99 13.99
CA LEU A 14 28.40 -22.91 13.86
C LEU A 14 28.42 -22.42 12.40
N LEU A 15 27.46 -22.89 11.62
CA LEU A 15 27.09 -22.25 10.36
C LEU A 15 26.51 -20.88 10.69
N LEU A 16 27.34 -19.85 10.56
CA LEU A 16 26.92 -18.45 10.48
C LEU A 16 26.06 -18.30 9.23
N VAL A 17 24.73 -18.36 9.43
CA VAL A 17 23.76 -17.95 8.42
C VAL A 17 23.98 -16.47 8.21
N ALA A 18 24.56 -16.10 7.07
CA ALA A 18 24.69 -14.70 6.68
C ALA A 18 23.28 -14.08 6.68
N PRO A 19 23.07 -12.93 7.36
CA PRO A 19 21.83 -12.22 7.22
C PRO A 19 21.70 -11.85 5.75
N HIS A 20 20.65 -12.34 5.10
CA HIS A 20 20.28 -11.84 3.79
C HIS A 20 20.00 -10.36 4.00
N GLY A 21 20.97 -9.52 3.60
CA GLY A 21 20.76 -8.09 3.52
C GLY A 21 19.52 -7.91 2.68
N ARG A 22 18.40 -7.54 3.32
CA ARG A 22 17.31 -6.91 2.60
C ARG A 22 17.98 -5.68 1.99
N ALA A 23 18.19 -5.71 0.68
CA ALA A 23 18.47 -4.51 -0.06
C ALA A 23 17.40 -3.51 0.39
N GLU A 24 17.84 -2.50 1.14
CA GLU A 24 17.00 -1.38 1.50
C GLU A 24 16.42 -0.89 0.18
N GLU A 25 15.09 -1.01 0.03
CA GLU A 25 14.39 -0.67 -1.20
C GLU A 25 14.50 0.86 -1.33
N ALA A 26 15.61 1.31 -1.91
CA ALA A 26 16.00 2.70 -1.92
C ALA A 26 14.91 3.53 -2.62
N GLU A 27 14.47 4.60 -1.96
CA GLU A 27 13.51 5.55 -2.48
C GLU A 27 14.02 6.12 -3.81
N LEU A 28 13.26 5.89 -4.89
CA LEU A 28 13.64 6.41 -6.20
C LEU A 28 13.20 7.88 -6.27
N PRO A 29 14.09 8.83 -6.55
CA PRO A 29 13.68 10.20 -6.74
C PRO A 29 12.80 10.31 -7.99
N PRO A 30 11.83 11.23 -8.03
CA PRO A 30 11.07 11.52 -9.25
C PRO A 30 12.00 11.81 -10.44
N PRO A 31 11.71 11.30 -11.65
CA PRO A 31 10.49 10.59 -12.06
C PRO A 31 10.49 9.07 -11.78
N GLY A 32 11.48 8.54 -11.06
CA GLY A 32 11.71 7.11 -10.93
C GLY A 32 12.15 6.50 -12.26
N ASP A 33 11.61 5.33 -12.61
CA ASP A 33 11.89 4.62 -13.88
C ASP A 33 11.14 5.22 -15.08
N CYS A 34 10.30 6.24 -14.86
CA CYS A 34 9.51 6.87 -15.91
C CYS A 34 10.25 8.00 -16.62
N THR A 35 9.81 8.32 -17.85
CA THR A 35 10.13 9.61 -18.46
C THR A 35 9.46 10.74 -17.69
N LYS A 36 9.97 11.96 -17.82
CA LYS A 36 9.41 13.15 -17.16
C LYS A 36 7.94 13.37 -17.54
N ASP A 37 7.57 13.18 -18.80
CA ASP A 37 6.19 13.38 -19.27
C ASP A 37 5.24 12.34 -18.69
N VAL A 38 5.62 11.05 -18.69
CA VAL A 38 4.82 9.98 -18.09
C VAL A 38 4.62 10.22 -16.60
N TRP A 39 5.70 10.54 -15.88
CA TRP A 39 5.60 10.86 -14.46
C TRP A 39 4.74 12.09 -14.20
N ARG A 40 4.84 13.14 -15.03
CA ARG A 40 4.03 14.35 -14.91
C ARG A 40 2.54 14.04 -15.09
N ASP A 41 2.19 13.27 -16.11
CA ASP A 41 0.79 12.96 -16.41
C ASP A 41 0.16 12.08 -15.32
N LEU A 42 0.90 11.07 -14.83
CA LEU A 42 0.44 10.23 -13.71
C LEU A 42 0.39 11.01 -12.39
N SER A 43 1.36 11.90 -12.13
CA SER A 43 1.34 12.77 -10.95
C SER A 43 0.18 13.76 -10.98
N LYS A 44 -0.16 14.27 -12.17
CA LYS A 44 -1.36 15.09 -12.38
C LYS A 44 -2.63 14.28 -12.11
N ALA A 45 -2.71 13.05 -12.60
CA ALA A 45 -3.84 12.16 -12.32
C ALA A 45 -4.01 11.90 -10.81
N VAL A 46 -2.92 11.64 -10.09
CA VAL A 46 -2.92 11.54 -8.62
C VAL A 46 -3.41 12.85 -7.98
N GLY A 47 -2.93 14.01 -8.44
CA GLY A 47 -3.39 15.32 -7.97
C GLY A 47 -4.90 15.52 -8.17
N THR A 48 -5.41 15.22 -9.36
CA THR A 48 -6.84 15.33 -9.70
C THR A 48 -7.70 14.39 -8.85
N ALA A 49 -7.27 13.14 -8.67
CA ALA A 49 -8.03 12.16 -7.90
C ALA A 49 -8.00 12.44 -6.38
N CYS A 50 -6.85 12.86 -5.85
CA CYS A 50 -6.62 12.90 -4.40
C CYS A 50 -6.79 14.29 -3.75
N LYS A 51 -6.71 15.39 -4.50
CA LYS A 51 -6.59 16.75 -3.93
C LYS A 51 -7.71 17.73 -4.32
N THR A 52 -8.62 17.33 -5.20
CA THR A 52 -9.63 18.26 -5.74
C THR A 52 -10.74 18.58 -4.76
N GLN A 53 -11.14 17.62 -3.94
CA GLN A 53 -12.23 17.78 -2.97
C GLN A 53 -12.00 16.87 -1.76
N SER A 54 -12.64 17.19 -0.63
CA SER A 54 -12.57 16.34 0.57
C SER A 54 -13.00 14.90 0.28
N MET A 55 -12.36 13.95 0.96
CA MET A 55 -12.72 12.53 0.95
C MET A 55 -13.15 12.03 2.33
N ASN A 56 -13.06 12.86 3.37
CA ASN A 56 -13.40 12.45 4.72
C ASN A 56 -14.88 12.05 4.79
N CYS A 57 -15.13 10.94 5.47
CA CYS A 57 -16.46 10.47 5.82
C CYS A 57 -16.74 10.74 7.29
N ASP A 58 -17.96 11.14 7.59
CA ASP A 58 -18.42 11.37 8.96
C ASP A 58 -19.81 10.77 9.17
N GLU A 59 -20.19 10.63 10.44
CA GLU A 59 -21.44 10.00 10.83
C GLU A 59 -22.68 10.80 10.44
N THR A 60 -22.60 12.08 10.13
CA THR A 60 -23.77 12.89 9.79
C THR A 60 -24.15 12.80 8.30
N MET A 61 -23.26 12.22 7.47
CA MET A 61 -23.45 12.10 6.04
C MET A 61 -24.60 11.17 5.64
N SER A 62 -25.24 11.49 4.51
CA SER A 62 -26.16 10.59 3.83
C SER A 62 -25.42 9.38 3.23
N CYS A 63 -26.13 8.29 2.95
CA CYS A 63 -25.55 7.12 2.28
C CYS A 63 -25.00 7.44 0.88
N THR A 64 -25.67 8.32 0.15
CA THR A 64 -25.19 8.84 -1.13
C THR A 64 -23.86 9.58 -0.97
N ASP A 65 -23.76 10.47 0.02
CA ASP A 65 -22.53 11.23 0.27
C ASP A 65 -21.37 10.33 0.72
N LEU A 66 -21.62 9.38 1.63
CA LEU A 66 -20.63 8.39 2.05
C LEU A 66 -20.09 7.60 0.84
N THR A 67 -20.98 7.17 -0.05
CA THR A 67 -20.61 6.45 -1.28
C THR A 67 -19.80 7.34 -2.24
N ILE A 68 -20.19 8.60 -2.40
CA ILE A 68 -19.42 9.58 -3.20
C ILE A 68 -18.01 9.75 -2.64
N ARG A 69 -17.84 9.87 -1.31
CA ARG A 69 -16.54 10.00 -0.67
C ARG A 69 -15.71 8.72 -0.79
N TRP A 70 -16.33 7.56 -0.60
CA TRP A 70 -15.70 6.25 -0.80
C TRP A 70 -15.14 6.09 -2.22
N ASN A 71 -15.93 6.44 -3.24
CA ASN A 71 -15.52 6.39 -4.65
C ASN A 71 -14.34 7.33 -4.96
N ARG A 72 -14.20 8.45 -4.22
CA ARG A 72 -13.04 9.33 -4.37
C ARG A 72 -11.77 8.73 -3.80
N PHE A 73 -11.88 8.09 -2.63
CA PHE A 73 -10.76 7.32 -2.07
C PHE A 73 -10.32 6.23 -3.05
N GLU A 74 -11.27 5.47 -3.61
CA GLU A 74 -10.99 4.43 -4.60
C GLU A 74 -10.16 4.97 -5.77
N ARG A 75 -10.64 6.04 -6.43
CA ARG A 75 -9.92 6.69 -7.54
C ARG A 75 -8.53 7.19 -7.15
N CYS A 76 -8.38 7.74 -5.94
CA CYS A 76 -7.08 8.19 -5.45
C CYS A 76 -6.12 7.01 -5.23
N ILE A 77 -6.59 5.92 -4.63
CA ILE A 77 -5.84 4.69 -4.39
C ILE A 77 -5.39 4.08 -5.71
N GLU A 78 -6.28 3.98 -6.70
CA GLU A 78 -5.97 3.47 -8.04
C GLU A 78 -4.92 4.33 -8.75
N ALA A 79 -5.07 5.66 -8.73
CA ALA A 79 -4.10 6.56 -9.34
C ALA A 79 -2.71 6.41 -8.70
N ARG A 80 -2.65 6.25 -7.37
CA ARG A 80 -1.40 6.02 -6.64
C ARG A 80 -0.77 4.68 -6.99
N ARG A 81 -1.55 3.59 -6.97
CA ARG A 81 -1.07 2.26 -7.38
C ARG A 81 -0.54 2.28 -8.82
N THR A 82 -1.19 3.02 -9.71
CA THR A 82 -0.75 3.19 -11.10
C THR A 82 0.60 3.91 -11.17
N LEU A 83 0.74 5.06 -10.50
CA LEU A 83 2.02 5.79 -10.45
C LEU A 83 3.15 4.92 -9.85
N MET A 84 2.86 4.26 -8.73
CA MET A 84 3.82 3.42 -7.99
C MET A 84 4.29 2.22 -8.80
N SER A 85 3.35 1.47 -9.40
CA SER A 85 3.67 0.31 -10.23
C SER A 85 4.43 0.71 -11.49
N ARG A 86 4.07 1.84 -12.11
CA ARG A 86 4.65 2.26 -13.38
C ARG A 86 6.02 2.92 -13.24
N CYS A 87 6.21 3.74 -12.20
CA CYS A 87 7.40 4.59 -12.09
C CYS A 87 8.30 4.25 -10.90
N PHE A 88 7.81 3.50 -9.90
CA PHE A 88 8.52 3.30 -8.62
C PHE A 88 8.62 1.83 -8.22
N ARG A 89 8.56 0.88 -9.18
CA ARG A 89 8.69 -0.58 -8.95
C ARG A 89 7.74 -1.14 -7.90
N GLY A 90 6.52 -0.60 -7.83
CA GLY A 90 5.53 -0.96 -6.81
C GLY A 90 5.50 -0.01 -5.60
N GLY A 91 6.39 0.99 -5.57
CA GLY A 91 6.44 2.08 -4.61
C GLY A 91 7.43 1.85 -3.48
N ASP A 92 8.21 2.86 -3.17
CA ASP A 92 9.05 2.93 -1.97
C ASP A 92 8.21 3.14 -0.69
N LEU A 93 8.90 3.26 0.45
CA LEU A 93 8.27 3.46 1.75
C LEU A 93 7.39 4.71 1.78
N ALA A 94 7.81 5.83 1.19
CA ALA A 94 7.04 7.07 1.17
C ALA A 94 5.73 6.88 0.39
N HIS A 95 5.81 6.26 -0.79
CA HIS A 95 4.64 5.95 -1.60
C HIS A 95 3.68 4.96 -0.91
N LYS A 96 4.23 3.89 -0.32
CA LYS A 96 3.46 2.87 0.42
C LYS A 96 2.75 3.49 1.63
N ASN A 97 3.41 4.35 2.39
CA ASN A 97 2.83 5.06 3.54
C ASN A 97 1.69 6.01 3.11
N ALA A 98 1.88 6.71 1.99
CA ALA A 98 0.84 7.57 1.45
C ALA A 98 -0.38 6.73 1.03
N LEU A 99 -0.17 5.64 0.27
CA LEU A 99 -1.24 4.73 -0.15
C LEU A 99 -2.03 4.17 1.04
N ALA A 100 -1.33 3.66 2.06
CA ALA A 100 -1.95 3.12 3.27
C ALA A 100 -2.82 4.15 4.01
N THR A 101 -2.49 5.44 3.93
CA THR A 101 -3.31 6.50 4.54
C THR A 101 -4.67 6.63 3.84
N TYR A 102 -4.71 6.56 2.50
CA TYR A 102 -5.97 6.60 1.76
C TYR A 102 -6.77 5.31 1.92
N GLU A 103 -6.10 4.15 1.96
CA GLU A 103 -6.76 2.85 2.22
C GLU A 103 -7.44 2.82 3.59
N ARG A 104 -6.78 3.36 4.63
CA ARG A 104 -7.41 3.53 5.95
C ARG A 104 -8.63 4.45 5.89
N GLY A 105 -8.52 5.60 5.22
CA GLY A 105 -9.64 6.52 5.05
C GLY A 105 -10.84 5.88 4.33
N GLN A 106 -10.57 5.11 3.27
CA GLN A 106 -11.60 4.35 2.56
C GLN A 106 -12.27 3.32 3.48
N ALA A 107 -11.48 2.61 4.30
CA ALA A 107 -11.99 1.62 5.23
C ALA A 107 -12.92 2.25 6.29
N GLU A 108 -12.62 3.45 6.77
CA GLU A 108 -13.53 4.19 7.67
C GLU A 108 -14.86 4.52 6.99
N CYS A 109 -14.83 4.98 5.73
CA CYS A 109 -16.06 5.16 4.95
C CYS A 109 -16.84 3.84 4.81
N THR A 110 -16.16 2.73 4.53
CA THR A 110 -16.81 1.41 4.43
C THR A 110 -17.48 1.00 5.75
N LYS A 111 -16.87 1.27 6.91
CA LYS A 111 -17.51 1.01 8.21
C LYS A 111 -18.80 1.81 8.36
N LEU A 112 -18.76 3.11 8.05
CA LEU A 112 -19.94 3.97 8.13
C LEU A 112 -21.04 3.53 7.17
N ILE A 113 -20.70 3.18 5.92
CA ILE A 113 -21.65 2.65 4.94
C ILE A 113 -22.31 1.37 5.47
N ARG A 114 -21.53 0.42 6.00
CA ARG A 114 -22.07 -0.84 6.53
C ARG A 114 -23.03 -0.65 7.70
N VAL A 115 -22.74 0.31 8.57
CA VAL A 115 -23.56 0.57 9.77
C VAL A 115 -24.81 1.37 9.42
N ARG A 116 -24.72 2.32 8.49
CA ARG A 116 -25.76 3.32 8.26
C ARG A 116 -26.63 3.07 7.04
N CYS A 117 -26.11 2.36 6.05
CA CYS A 117 -26.79 2.17 4.78
C CYS A 117 -27.46 0.79 4.77
N SER A 118 -28.77 0.78 4.54
CA SER A 118 -29.51 -0.46 4.34
C SER A 118 -29.04 -1.13 3.03
N PRO A 119 -29.15 -2.47 2.89
CA PRO A 119 -28.73 -3.18 1.67
C PRO A 119 -29.37 -2.69 0.37
N ASN A 120 -30.50 -1.97 0.46
CA ASN A 120 -31.27 -1.51 -0.70
C ASN A 120 -30.83 -0.15 -1.26
N GLU A 121 -29.91 0.57 -0.60
CA GLU A 121 -29.39 1.86 -1.07
C GLU A 121 -27.95 1.77 -1.60
N GLN A 122 -27.30 0.61 -1.48
CA GLN A 122 -25.87 0.47 -1.75
C GLN A 122 -25.62 0.12 -3.22
N CYS A 123 -25.06 1.09 -3.94
CA CYS A 123 -24.48 0.99 -5.28
C CYS A 123 -25.48 0.75 -6.43
N LYS A 124 -26.18 1.81 -6.85
CA LYS A 124 -26.60 1.97 -8.25
C LYS A 124 -25.75 3.04 -8.92
#